data_AF-A0A1D6JFB7-F1
#
_entry.id   AF-A0A1D6JFB7-F1
#
_cell.length_a   1.000
_cell.length_b   1.000
_cell.length_c   1.000
_cell.angle_alpha   90.00
_cell.angle_beta   90.00
_cell.angle_gamma   90.00
#
_symmetry.space_group_name_H-M   'P 1'
#
loop_
_entity.id
_entity.type
_entity.pdbx_description
1 polymer ?
#
loop_
_entity_poly.entity_id
_entity_poly.type
_entity_poly.pdbx_seq_one_letter_code
_entity_poly.pdbx_strand_id
1 'polypeptide(L)'
;MLRRCMRDLRSPRSLARVSRPISVESPTFLKSRSQQIEKAQEIAKAELAAAVAKEKASQIEQIAEANLNIDALCMAFYARSEETRQSHSVHKLALGTLALEHALSSGSPIRSEVELLRKSVEGIDKDSLLELALSSLPEDVLDYGSDTMMGLKQKFNSLKETIRHFSLLPAGGGGILAHTVARVASSIKIKGDNSGDGIESLINKVERLIVDGDLITAADALEQGLHGTEAEEIATEWVKQARKRAIAEQTLALLQACASSTTFS
;
A
#
# COMPACT_ATOMS: atom_id res chain seq x y z
N MET A 1 106.94 -55.51 -19.16
CA MET A 1 105.46 -55.43 -19.12
C MET A 1 104.88 -56.84 -19.24
N LEU A 2 104.01 -57.18 -18.29
CA LEU A 2 102.90 -58.16 -18.33
C LEU A 2 103.15 -59.65 -18.66
N ARG A 3 102.89 -60.44 -17.61
CA ARG A 3 102.77 -61.89 -17.44
C ARG A 3 101.82 -62.57 -18.43
N ARG A 4 102.12 -63.85 -18.76
CA ARG A 4 101.10 -64.91 -18.80
C ARG A 4 101.73 -66.26 -18.45
N CYS A 5 101.22 -66.87 -17.38
CA CYS A 5 101.62 -68.17 -16.85
C CYS A 5 100.55 -69.20 -17.18
N MET A 6 100.99 -70.45 -17.43
CA MET A 6 100.18 -71.64 -17.61
C MET A 6 99.18 -71.90 -16.46
N ARG A 7 98.09 -72.63 -16.78
CA ARG A 7 97.71 -73.82 -16.01
C ARG A 7 96.65 -74.67 -16.73
N ASP A 8 96.94 -75.96 -16.83
CA ASP A 8 95.98 -77.07 -16.92
C ASP A 8 94.93 -77.00 -15.80
N LEU A 9 93.73 -77.55 -16.03
CA LEU A 9 93.02 -78.46 -15.09
C LEU A 9 91.64 -78.93 -15.60
N ARG A 10 91.54 -80.27 -15.73
CA ARG A 10 90.44 -81.23 -15.51
C ARG A 10 89.00 -80.74 -15.20
N SER A 11 88.07 -81.37 -15.94
CA SER A 11 86.78 -81.99 -15.56
C SER A 11 85.66 -81.15 -14.90
N PRO A 12 84.48 -81.00 -15.55
CA PRO A 12 83.29 -80.47 -14.89
C PRO A 12 82.55 -81.56 -14.10
N ARG A 13 82.38 -81.33 -12.79
CA ARG A 13 81.48 -82.08 -11.92
C ARG A 13 80.01 -81.82 -12.28
N SER A 14 79.22 -82.87 -12.13
CA SER A 14 77.80 -83.02 -12.43
C SER A 14 76.85 -82.15 -11.60
N LEU A 15 75.76 -81.78 -12.27
CA LEU A 15 74.43 -81.35 -11.82
C LEU A 15 74.12 -81.35 -10.31
N ALA A 16 73.62 -80.21 -9.82
CA ALA A 16 72.59 -80.17 -8.80
C ALA A 16 71.53 -79.13 -9.20
N ARG A 17 70.55 -79.58 -10.01
CA ARG A 17 69.30 -78.84 -10.18
C ARG A 17 68.39 -79.29 -9.04
N VAL A 18 68.30 -78.47 -7.98
CA VAL A 18 67.34 -78.69 -6.90
C VAL A 18 65.95 -78.52 -7.51
N SER A 19 65.28 -79.64 -7.76
CA SER A 19 63.85 -79.65 -8.03
C SER A 19 63.15 -79.20 -6.75
N ARG A 20 62.68 -77.95 -6.71
CA ARG A 20 61.65 -77.57 -5.74
C ARG A 20 60.44 -78.49 -6.01
N PRO A 21 59.93 -79.23 -5.02
CA PRO A 21 58.65 -79.88 -5.21
C PRO A 21 57.61 -78.79 -5.44
N ILE A 22 56.91 -78.87 -6.56
CA ILE A 22 55.63 -78.17 -6.72
C ILE A 22 54.75 -78.78 -5.64
N SER A 23 54.56 -78.06 -4.54
CA SER A 23 53.68 -78.47 -3.46
C SER A 23 52.26 -78.53 -4.02
N VAL A 24 51.84 -79.72 -4.43
CA VAL A 24 50.45 -79.99 -4.81
C VAL A 24 49.65 -79.89 -3.52
N GLU A 25 49.00 -78.75 -3.29
CA GLU A 25 48.16 -78.53 -2.11
C GLU A 25 47.09 -79.63 -2.01
N SER A 26 46.96 -80.25 -0.83
CA SER A 26 46.01 -81.34 -0.57
C SER A 26 44.55 -80.87 -0.80
N PRO A 27 43.64 -81.73 -1.30
CA PRO A 27 42.25 -81.35 -1.63
C PRO A 27 41.46 -80.70 -0.48
N THR A 28 41.78 -81.08 0.76
CA THR A 28 41.18 -80.52 1.98
C THR A 28 41.60 -79.09 2.26
N PHE A 29 42.83 -78.71 1.91
CA PHE A 29 43.38 -77.36 2.07
C PHE A 29 42.81 -76.38 1.04
N LEU A 30 42.64 -76.82 -0.21
CA LEU A 30 41.99 -76.02 -1.26
C LEU A 30 40.51 -75.74 -0.94
N LYS A 31 39.82 -76.74 -0.35
CA LYS A 31 38.44 -76.60 0.09
C LYS A 31 38.29 -75.61 1.25
N SER A 32 39.17 -75.67 2.25
CA SER A 32 39.14 -74.74 3.38
C SER A 32 39.51 -73.31 2.97
N ARG A 33 40.41 -73.14 1.99
CA ARG A 33 40.76 -71.83 1.42
C ARG A 33 39.62 -71.24 0.57
N SER A 34 38.95 -72.05 -0.24
CA SER A 34 37.75 -71.62 -0.99
C SER A 34 36.64 -71.17 -0.05
N GLN A 35 36.38 -71.90 1.03
CA GLN A 35 35.40 -71.50 2.04
C GLN A 35 35.77 -70.21 2.76
N GLN A 36 37.06 -69.95 3.00
CA GLN A 36 37.50 -68.68 3.58
C GLN A 36 37.35 -67.51 2.61
N ILE A 37 37.63 -67.70 1.33
CA ILE A 37 37.42 -66.68 0.29
C ILE A 37 35.93 -66.37 0.15
N GLU A 38 35.07 -67.39 0.12
CA GLU A 38 33.61 -67.22 0.04
C GLU A 38 33.06 -66.49 1.26
N LYS A 39 33.49 -66.86 2.48
CA LYS A 39 33.11 -66.12 3.70
C LYS A 39 33.61 -64.68 3.70
N ALA A 40 34.86 -64.44 3.28
CA ALA A 40 35.40 -63.09 3.18
C ALA A 40 34.65 -62.26 2.13
N GLN A 41 34.25 -62.87 1.01
CA GLN A 41 33.46 -62.23 -0.03
C GLN A 41 32.05 -61.91 0.45
N GLU A 42 31.40 -62.79 1.20
CA GLU A 42 30.09 -62.53 1.81
C GLU A 42 30.15 -61.43 2.87
N ILE A 43 31.20 -61.40 3.71
CA ILE A 43 31.42 -60.31 4.67
C ILE A 43 31.65 -58.99 3.92
N ALA A 44 32.50 -58.97 2.90
CA ALA A 44 32.76 -57.76 2.12
C ALA A 44 31.51 -57.23 1.38
N LYS A 45 30.67 -58.13 0.85
CA LYS A 45 29.37 -57.76 0.26
C LYS A 45 28.42 -57.19 1.31
N ALA A 46 28.35 -57.80 2.49
CA ALA A 46 27.50 -57.33 3.58
C ALA A 46 27.96 -55.95 4.10
N GLU A 47 29.27 -55.74 4.24
CA GLU A 47 29.85 -54.44 4.63
C GLU A 47 29.60 -53.37 3.57
N LEU A 48 29.75 -53.69 2.28
CA LEU A 48 29.42 -52.77 1.19
C LEU A 48 27.93 -52.41 1.20
N ALA A 49 27.05 -53.40 1.36
CA ALA A 49 25.61 -53.18 1.43
C ALA A 49 25.22 -52.31 2.64
N ALA A 50 25.86 -52.52 3.80
CA ALA A 50 25.66 -51.71 4.99
C ALA A 50 26.16 -50.27 4.81
N ALA A 51 27.32 -50.07 4.17
CA ALA A 51 27.86 -48.74 3.87
C ALA A 51 26.95 -47.98 2.90
N VAL A 52 26.47 -48.65 1.84
CA VAL A 52 25.50 -48.06 0.89
C VAL A 52 24.19 -47.71 1.59
N ALA A 53 23.66 -48.59 2.44
CA ALA A 53 22.43 -48.32 3.18
C ALA A 53 22.58 -47.13 4.13
N LYS A 54 23.72 -47.02 4.83
CA LYS A 54 24.03 -45.88 5.71
C LYS A 54 24.14 -44.56 4.94
N GLU A 55 24.82 -44.57 3.79
CA GLU A 55 24.93 -43.38 2.95
C GLU A 55 23.56 -42.96 2.39
N LYS A 56 22.75 -43.92 1.94
CA LYS A 56 21.38 -43.65 1.46
C LYS A 56 20.49 -43.08 2.57
N ALA A 57 20.56 -43.60 3.78
CA ALA A 57 19.84 -43.06 4.92
C ALA A 57 20.26 -41.62 5.22
N SER A 58 21.56 -41.32 5.22
CA SER A 58 22.07 -39.96 5.41
C SER A 58 21.65 -39.00 4.29
N GLN A 59 21.64 -39.45 3.03
CA GLN A 59 21.14 -38.64 1.91
C GLN A 59 19.65 -38.33 2.05
N ILE A 60 18.83 -39.30 2.45
CA ILE A 60 17.39 -39.10 2.66
C ILE A 60 17.15 -38.07 3.79
N GLU A 61 17.93 -38.15 4.86
CA GLU A 61 17.85 -37.19 5.98
C GLU A 61 18.23 -35.76 5.53
N GLN A 62 19.34 -35.61 4.80
CA GLN A 62 19.75 -34.32 4.23
C GLN A 62 18.71 -33.76 3.24
N ILE A 63 18.09 -34.61 2.43
CA ILE A 63 17.02 -34.20 1.50
C ILE A 63 15.77 -33.77 2.29
N ALA A 64 15.41 -34.49 3.35
CA ALA A 64 14.28 -34.13 4.20
C ALA A 64 14.50 -32.78 4.90
N GLU A 65 15.70 -32.54 5.44
CA GLU A 65 16.08 -31.26 6.03
C GLU A 65 16.07 -30.13 4.99
N ALA A 66 16.61 -30.36 3.79
CA ALA A 66 16.58 -29.39 2.71
C ALA A 66 15.14 -29.02 2.30
N ASN A 67 14.24 -30.00 2.21
CA ASN A 67 12.83 -29.75 1.90
C ASN A 67 12.15 -28.92 3.00
N LEU A 68 12.39 -29.22 4.27
CA LEU A 68 11.87 -28.42 5.39
C LEU A 68 12.37 -26.97 5.33
N ASN A 69 13.65 -26.77 4.99
CA ASN A 69 14.23 -25.44 4.83
C ASN A 69 13.62 -24.68 3.65
N ILE A 70 13.35 -25.36 2.53
CA ILE A 70 12.67 -24.77 1.37
C ILE A 70 11.25 -24.33 1.75
N ASP A 71 10.48 -25.19 2.42
CA ASP A 71 9.11 -24.87 2.85
C ASP A 71 9.08 -23.68 3.80
N ALA A 72 9.99 -23.64 4.78
CA ALA A 72 10.12 -22.51 5.70
C ALA A 72 10.45 -21.20 4.96
N LEU A 73 11.34 -21.25 3.96
CA LEU A 73 11.72 -20.09 3.17
C LEU A 73 10.59 -19.63 2.25
N CYS A 74 9.82 -20.56 1.66
CA CYS A 74 8.62 -20.25 0.90
C CYS A 74 7.56 -19.56 1.75
N MET A 75 7.31 -20.05 2.96
CA MET A 75 6.36 -19.43 3.89
C MET A 75 6.82 -18.04 4.33
N ALA A 76 8.11 -17.87 4.65
CA ALA A 76 8.68 -16.59 5.03
C ALA A 76 8.64 -15.57 3.87
N PHE A 77 8.99 -16.00 2.65
CA PHE A 77 8.93 -15.16 1.46
C PHE A 77 7.50 -14.75 1.14
N TYR A 78 6.55 -15.68 1.19
CA TYR A 78 5.14 -15.40 0.94
C TYR A 78 4.58 -14.40 1.95
N ALA A 79 4.78 -14.65 3.24
CA ALA A 79 4.37 -13.73 4.31
C ALA A 79 4.98 -12.32 4.12
N ARG A 80 6.29 -12.25 3.84
CA ARG A 80 6.99 -10.98 3.59
C ARG A 80 6.48 -10.27 2.35
N SER A 81 6.17 -11.01 1.29
CA SER A 81 5.70 -10.44 0.03
C SER A 81 4.30 -9.82 0.17
N GLU A 82 3.40 -10.47 0.92
CA GLU A 82 2.07 -9.95 1.18
C GLU A 82 2.10 -8.71 2.07
N GLU A 83 2.89 -8.73 3.16
CA GLU A 83 3.08 -7.56 4.03
C GLU A 83 3.69 -6.38 3.24
N THR A 84 4.66 -6.65 2.37
CA THR A 84 5.30 -5.62 1.53
C THR A 84 4.32 -5.04 0.52
N ARG A 85 3.49 -5.89 -0.12
CA ARG A 85 2.48 -5.45 -1.08
C ARG A 85 1.44 -4.55 -0.42
N GLN A 86 0.94 -4.95 0.74
CA GLN A 86 0.01 -4.14 1.53
C GLN A 86 0.65 -2.82 1.97
N SER A 87 1.84 -2.86 2.55
CA SER A 87 2.58 -1.66 2.97
C SER A 87 2.80 -0.68 1.82
N HIS A 88 3.09 -1.19 0.62
CA HIS A 88 3.31 -0.35 -0.55
C HIS A 88 2.02 0.34 -1.04
N SER A 89 0.89 -0.36 -1.01
CA SER A 89 -0.43 0.24 -1.33
C SER A 89 -0.84 1.32 -0.33
N VAL A 90 -0.68 1.05 0.98
CA VAL A 90 -0.97 2.01 2.06
C VAL A 90 -0.07 3.25 1.95
N HIS A 91 1.22 3.05 1.69
CA HIS A 91 2.14 4.16 1.52
C HIS A 91 1.81 5.02 0.30
N LYS A 92 1.43 4.40 -0.83
CA LYS A 92 0.98 5.14 -2.03
C LYS A 92 -0.30 5.93 -1.75
N LEU A 93 -1.27 5.34 -1.05
CA LEU A 93 -2.49 6.03 -0.63
C LEU A 93 -2.17 7.23 0.27
N ALA A 94 -1.28 7.06 1.24
CA ALA A 94 -0.87 8.14 2.15
C ALA A 94 -0.18 9.28 1.39
N LEU A 95 0.77 8.96 0.50
CA LEU A 95 1.45 9.96 -0.33
C LEU A 95 0.49 10.67 -1.30
N GLY A 96 -0.43 9.93 -1.93
CA GLY A 96 -1.45 10.50 -2.79
C GLY A 96 -2.38 11.44 -2.03
N THR A 97 -2.77 11.07 -0.81
CA THR A 97 -3.62 11.89 0.07
C THR A 97 -2.91 13.19 0.44
N LEU A 98 -1.61 13.13 0.79
CA LEU A 98 -0.81 14.32 1.09
C LEU A 98 -0.61 15.22 -0.15
N ALA A 99 -0.42 14.63 -1.33
CA ALA A 99 -0.33 15.38 -2.58
C ALA A 99 -1.65 16.13 -2.87
N LEU A 100 -2.79 15.45 -2.68
CA LEU A 100 -4.12 16.05 -2.81
C LEU A 100 -4.33 17.19 -1.80
N GLU A 101 -3.95 16.98 -0.54
CA GLU A 101 -4.00 18.01 0.51
C GLU A 101 -3.20 19.24 0.13
N HIS A 102 -1.99 19.05 -0.42
CA HIS A 102 -1.14 20.13 -0.88
C HIS A 102 -1.76 20.88 -2.08
N ALA A 103 -2.29 20.14 -3.06
CA ALA A 103 -2.94 20.72 -4.23
C ALA A 103 -4.19 21.54 -3.82
N LEU A 104 -5.01 21.01 -2.91
CA LEU A 104 -6.14 21.75 -2.33
C LEU A 104 -5.68 22.96 -1.53
N SER A 105 -4.64 22.85 -0.71
CA SER A 105 -4.11 23.97 0.09
C SER A 105 -3.58 25.11 -0.78
N SER A 106 -3.00 24.78 -1.94
CA SER A 106 -2.52 25.74 -2.93
C SER A 106 -3.61 26.26 -3.89
N GLY A 107 -4.78 25.61 -3.93
CA GLY A 107 -5.86 25.93 -4.86
C GLY A 107 -5.61 25.45 -6.30
N SER A 108 -4.65 24.54 -6.48
CA SER A 108 -4.27 23.99 -7.78
C SER A 108 -5.29 22.96 -8.29
N PRO A 109 -5.35 22.68 -9.61
CA PRO A 109 -6.08 21.54 -10.15
C PRO A 109 -5.63 20.23 -9.49
N ILE A 110 -6.58 19.31 -9.28
CA ILE A 110 -6.34 18.06 -8.53
C ILE A 110 -6.50 16.78 -9.36
N ARG A 111 -6.72 16.88 -10.68
CA ARG A 111 -7.00 15.71 -11.55
C ARG A 111 -5.88 14.67 -11.50
N SER A 112 -4.62 15.09 -11.54
CA SER A 112 -3.47 14.17 -11.50
C SER A 112 -3.42 13.35 -10.21
N GLU A 113 -3.65 14.01 -9.09
CA GLU A 113 -3.62 13.45 -7.74
C GLU A 113 -4.76 12.46 -7.57
N VAL A 114 -5.96 12.81 -8.04
CA VAL A 114 -7.14 11.93 -8.02
C VAL A 114 -6.94 10.68 -8.88
N GLU A 115 -6.37 10.81 -10.08
CA GLU A 115 -6.06 9.66 -10.95
C GLU A 115 -4.98 8.73 -10.35
N LEU A 116 -3.98 9.32 -9.67
CA LEU A 116 -2.98 8.54 -8.94
C LEU A 116 -3.59 7.82 -7.73
N LEU A 117 -4.53 8.46 -7.04
CA LEU A 117 -5.26 7.88 -5.92
C LEU A 117 -6.13 6.70 -6.37
N ARG A 118 -6.91 6.82 -7.46
CA ARG A 118 -7.71 5.71 -8.00
C ARG A 118 -6.86 4.46 -8.28
N LYS A 119 -5.71 4.65 -8.93
CA LYS A 119 -4.75 3.57 -9.19
C LYS A 119 -4.13 2.96 -7.93
N SER A 120 -4.04 3.75 -6.86
CA SER A 120 -3.45 3.31 -5.58
C SER A 120 -4.46 2.60 -4.68
N VAL A 121 -5.75 2.87 -4.89
CA VAL A 121 -6.88 2.24 -4.20
C VAL A 121 -7.17 0.86 -4.79
N GLU A 122 -6.93 0.64 -6.08
CA GLU A 122 -7.11 -0.65 -6.77
C GLU A 122 -6.45 -1.83 -6.01
N GLY A 123 -7.26 -2.60 -5.25
CA GLY A 123 -6.82 -3.72 -4.42
C GLY A 123 -6.93 -3.54 -2.89
N ILE A 124 -7.55 -2.46 -2.41
CA ILE A 124 -7.90 -2.26 -1.00
C ILE A 124 -9.34 -2.72 -0.79
N ASP A 125 -9.67 -3.48 0.26
CA ASP A 125 -11.04 -3.99 0.49
C ASP A 125 -12.12 -2.88 0.71
N LYS A 126 -11.71 -1.60 0.72
CA LYS A 126 -12.55 -0.39 0.95
C LYS A 126 -12.89 0.38 -0.33
N ASP A 127 -12.65 -0.21 -1.50
CA ASP A 127 -12.76 0.43 -2.82
C ASP A 127 -14.11 1.12 -3.06
N SER A 128 -15.23 0.58 -2.58
CA SER A 128 -16.57 1.13 -2.88
C SER A 128 -16.83 2.53 -2.31
N LEU A 129 -16.31 2.85 -1.12
CA LEU A 129 -16.50 4.18 -0.51
C LEU A 129 -15.48 5.19 -1.03
N LEU A 130 -14.25 4.74 -1.28
CA LEU A 130 -13.20 5.58 -1.81
C LEU A 130 -13.48 5.99 -3.25
N GLU A 131 -13.89 5.06 -4.10
CA GLU A 131 -14.29 5.36 -5.47
C GLU A 131 -15.52 6.28 -5.50
N LEU A 132 -16.50 6.06 -4.61
CA LEU A 132 -17.65 6.97 -4.50
C LEU A 132 -17.20 8.39 -4.14
N ALA A 133 -16.34 8.55 -3.12
CA ALA A 133 -15.86 9.86 -2.68
C ALA A 133 -14.98 10.58 -3.72
N LEU A 134 -14.19 9.82 -4.49
CA LEU A 134 -13.41 10.35 -5.61
C LEU A 134 -14.30 10.69 -6.81
N SER A 135 -15.43 10.00 -6.99
CA SER A 135 -16.42 10.29 -8.04
C SER A 135 -17.33 11.47 -7.70
N SER A 136 -17.52 11.78 -6.41
CA SER A 136 -18.33 12.93 -5.97
C SER A 136 -17.59 14.27 -6.09
N LEU A 137 -16.30 14.25 -6.41
CA LEU A 137 -15.52 15.47 -6.58
C LEU A 137 -16.07 16.30 -7.75
N PRO A 138 -16.23 17.63 -7.60
CA PRO A 138 -16.71 18.46 -8.69
C PRO A 138 -15.68 18.53 -9.83
N GLU A 139 -16.10 18.27 -11.07
CA GLU A 139 -15.21 18.32 -12.27
C GLU A 139 -14.49 19.66 -12.42
N ASP A 140 -15.16 20.78 -12.10
CA ASP A 140 -14.54 22.10 -12.14
C ASP A 140 -13.30 22.20 -11.22
N VAL A 141 -13.32 21.51 -10.08
CA VAL A 141 -12.20 21.47 -9.13
C VAL A 141 -11.08 20.58 -9.66
N LEU A 142 -11.41 19.50 -10.36
CA LEU A 142 -10.44 18.61 -10.97
C LEU A 142 -9.60 19.34 -12.04
N ASP A 143 -10.26 20.10 -12.92
CA ASP A 143 -9.62 20.73 -14.08
C ASP A 143 -9.03 22.11 -13.80
N TYR A 144 -9.71 22.93 -13.00
CA TYR A 144 -9.37 24.33 -12.83
C TYR A 144 -8.91 24.68 -11.41
N GLY A 145 -9.03 23.73 -10.46
CA GLY A 145 -8.74 23.97 -9.05
C GLY A 145 -9.91 24.62 -8.32
N SER A 146 -9.65 25.06 -7.08
CA SER A 146 -10.66 25.69 -6.23
C SER A 146 -10.07 26.86 -5.46
N ASP A 147 -10.94 27.76 -5.00
CA ASP A 147 -10.52 28.76 -4.02
C ASP A 147 -9.95 28.08 -2.78
N THR A 148 -8.82 28.58 -2.30
CA THR A 148 -8.28 28.18 -0.99
C THR A 148 -9.22 28.66 0.12
N MET A 149 -9.16 28.04 1.29
CA MET A 149 -9.93 28.48 2.46
C MET A 149 -9.73 29.97 2.77
N MET A 150 -8.48 30.45 2.64
CA MET A 150 -8.14 31.87 2.80
C MET A 150 -8.75 32.73 1.69
N GLY A 151 -8.68 32.28 0.43
CA GLY A 151 -9.30 32.97 -0.70
C GLY A 151 -10.82 33.08 -0.57
N LEU A 152 -11.47 32.01 -0.14
CA LEU A 152 -12.91 31.97 0.08
C LEU A 152 -13.35 32.90 1.22
N LYS A 153 -12.57 32.95 2.31
CA LYS A 153 -12.77 33.91 3.41
C LYS A 153 -12.60 35.35 2.94
N GLN A 154 -11.60 35.65 2.11
CA GLN A 154 -11.40 36.98 1.55
C GLN A 154 -12.55 37.39 0.62
N LYS A 155 -12.99 36.50 -0.27
CA LYS A 155 -14.17 36.73 -1.13
C LYS A 155 -15.43 36.98 -0.31
N PHE A 156 -15.65 36.19 0.75
CA PHE A 156 -16.76 36.44 1.67
C PHE A 156 -16.64 37.83 2.32
N ASN A 157 -15.45 38.21 2.79
CA ASN A 157 -15.22 39.51 3.41
C ASN A 157 -15.53 40.68 2.47
N SER A 158 -15.17 40.58 1.19
CA SER A 158 -15.54 41.57 0.17
C SER A 158 -17.05 41.60 -0.07
N LEU A 159 -17.71 40.44 -0.01
CA LEU A 159 -19.14 40.31 -0.21
C LEU A 159 -19.97 40.89 0.96
N LYS A 160 -19.41 40.97 2.18
CA LYS A 160 -20.13 41.48 3.38
C LYS A 160 -20.74 42.86 3.17
N GLU A 161 -19.99 43.79 2.56
CA GLU A 161 -20.48 45.15 2.32
C GLU A 161 -21.65 45.17 1.33
N THR A 162 -21.53 44.40 0.25
CA THR A 162 -22.58 44.23 -0.76
C THR A 162 -23.82 43.57 -0.17
N ILE A 163 -23.67 42.50 0.62
CA ILE A 163 -24.78 41.85 1.33
C ILE A 163 -25.50 42.85 2.24
N ARG A 164 -24.78 43.65 3.04
CA ARG A 164 -25.39 44.65 3.92
C ARG A 164 -26.22 45.66 3.13
N HIS A 165 -25.77 46.06 1.95
CA HIS A 165 -26.48 47.02 1.11
C HIS A 165 -27.74 46.42 0.45
N PHE A 166 -27.62 45.24 -0.15
CA PHE A 166 -28.67 44.64 -0.97
C PHE A 166 -29.64 43.74 -0.20
N SER A 167 -29.29 43.31 1.02
CA SER A 167 -30.19 42.50 1.88
C SER A 167 -31.44 43.24 2.34
N LEU A 168 -31.42 44.59 2.29
CA LEU A 168 -32.58 45.43 2.63
C LEU A 168 -33.55 45.59 1.44
N LEU A 169 -33.21 45.06 0.28
CA LEU A 169 -33.99 45.17 -0.95
C LEU A 169 -34.62 43.80 -1.27
N PRO A 170 -35.96 43.70 -1.40
CA PRO A 170 -36.58 42.47 -1.85
C PRO A 170 -36.22 42.18 -3.31
N ALA A 171 -35.98 40.92 -3.63
CA ALA A 171 -35.69 40.50 -5.00
C ALA A 171 -36.86 40.87 -5.93
N GLY A 172 -36.61 41.64 -6.97
CA GLY A 172 -37.61 41.97 -8.01
C GLY A 172 -38.03 43.44 -8.11
N GLY A 173 -37.18 44.40 -7.72
CA GLY A 173 -37.31 45.81 -8.10
C GLY A 173 -38.67 46.46 -7.80
N GLY A 174 -38.80 47.07 -6.62
CA GLY A 174 -40.06 47.66 -6.15
C GLY A 174 -40.70 48.69 -7.09
N GLY A 175 -41.62 48.26 -7.95
CA GLY A 175 -42.60 49.13 -8.60
C GLY A 175 -43.62 49.64 -7.57
N ILE A 176 -43.86 50.97 -7.54
CA ILE A 176 -44.93 51.83 -6.95
C ILE A 176 -45.50 51.50 -5.55
N LEU A 177 -45.40 50.29 -5.02
CA LEU A 177 -45.92 49.86 -3.70
C LEU A 177 -44.89 50.00 -2.57
N ALA A 178 -43.67 50.45 -2.87
CA ALA A 178 -42.61 50.69 -1.88
C ALA A 178 -42.96 51.80 -0.85
N HIS A 179 -43.97 52.62 -1.10
CA HIS A 179 -44.42 53.65 -0.16
C HIS A 179 -45.56 53.23 0.79
N THR A 180 -46.04 51.97 0.73
CA THR A 180 -47.09 51.47 1.66
C THR A 180 -46.59 50.49 2.72
N VAL A 181 -45.31 50.12 2.74
CA VAL A 181 -44.74 49.22 3.78
C VAL A 181 -44.41 49.97 5.08
N ALA A 182 -44.24 51.30 5.04
CA ALA A 182 -43.96 52.09 6.23
C ALA A 182 -45.13 52.16 7.25
N ARG A 183 -46.35 51.71 6.90
CA ARG A 183 -47.53 51.80 7.79
C ARG A 183 -48.12 50.45 8.23
N VAL A 184 -47.68 49.33 7.68
CA VAL A 184 -48.19 47.99 8.05
C VAL A 184 -47.20 47.20 8.92
N ALA A 185 -45.96 47.65 9.06
CA ALA A 185 -44.96 47.03 9.94
C ALA A 185 -45.15 47.30 11.46
N SER A 186 -46.33 47.72 11.93
CA SER A 186 -46.57 47.98 13.36
C SER A 186 -47.33 46.87 14.11
N SER A 187 -47.93 45.87 13.45
CA SER A 187 -48.64 44.80 14.19
C SER A 187 -48.93 43.57 13.34
N ILE A 188 -47.88 42.87 12.93
CA ILE A 188 -47.98 41.43 12.67
C ILE A 188 -46.82 40.77 13.42
N LYS A 189 -47.07 40.47 14.71
CA LYS A 189 -46.27 39.55 15.50
C LYS A 189 -46.73 38.14 15.13
N ILE A 190 -46.33 37.66 13.95
CA ILE A 190 -46.49 36.26 13.58
C ILE A 190 -45.26 35.52 14.11
N LYS A 191 -45.56 34.52 14.93
CA LYS A 191 -44.60 33.62 15.55
C LYS A 191 -44.11 32.66 14.48
N GLY A 192 -42.94 32.98 13.90
CA GLY A 192 -42.11 32.07 13.14
C GLY A 192 -40.76 32.01 13.86
N ASP A 193 -40.51 30.91 14.55
CA ASP A 193 -39.32 30.70 15.36
C ASP A 193 -38.10 30.53 14.43
N ASN A 194 -37.50 31.64 13.99
CA ASN A 194 -36.05 31.80 13.68
C ASN A 194 -35.66 33.20 13.14
N SER A 195 -36.60 34.11 12.88
CA SER A 195 -36.29 35.40 12.23
C SER A 195 -36.04 36.53 13.23
N GLY A 196 -35.10 36.32 14.17
CA GLY A 196 -34.68 37.31 15.16
C GLY A 196 -33.23 37.78 15.02
N ASP A 197 -32.52 37.30 14.01
CA ASP A 197 -31.10 37.55 13.84
C ASP A 197 -30.90 38.40 12.58
N GLY A 198 -30.66 39.70 12.75
CA GLY A 198 -30.49 40.63 11.63
C GLY A 198 -29.33 40.23 10.71
N ILE A 199 -29.21 40.91 9.56
CA ILE A 199 -28.17 40.60 8.56
C ILE A 199 -26.75 40.54 9.14
N GLU A 200 -26.45 41.38 10.13
CA GLU A 200 -25.15 41.39 10.78
C GLU A 200 -24.89 40.09 11.57
N SER A 201 -25.93 39.52 12.15
CA SER A 201 -25.79 38.26 12.87
C SER A 201 -25.69 37.07 11.93
N LEU A 202 -26.38 37.09 10.78
CA LEU A 202 -26.15 36.12 9.70
C LEU A 202 -24.69 36.16 9.24
N ILE A 203 -24.17 37.36 8.95
CA ILE A 203 -22.77 37.56 8.53
C ILE A 203 -21.80 37.00 9.59
N ASN A 204 -22.02 37.32 10.86
CA ASN A 204 -21.19 36.82 11.97
C ASN A 204 -21.30 35.30 12.15
N LYS A 205 -22.48 34.70 11.91
CA LYS A 205 -22.67 33.24 11.92
C LYS A 205 -21.86 32.59 10.80
N VAL A 206 -21.98 33.09 9.57
CA VAL A 206 -21.25 32.57 8.41
C VAL A 206 -19.73 32.74 8.59
N GLU A 207 -19.28 33.88 9.10
CA GLU A 207 -17.86 34.12 9.38
C GLU A 207 -17.29 33.13 10.41
N ARG A 208 -18.05 32.80 11.46
CA ARG A 208 -17.65 31.75 12.42
C ARG A 208 -17.56 30.38 11.74
N LEU A 209 -18.58 29.99 10.97
CA LEU A 209 -18.60 28.70 10.27
C LEU A 209 -17.44 28.55 9.28
N ILE A 210 -17.07 29.62 8.57
CA ILE A 210 -15.88 29.63 7.69
C ILE A 210 -14.60 29.42 8.50
N VAL A 211 -14.48 30.06 9.68
CA VAL A 211 -13.31 29.90 10.57
C VAL A 211 -13.24 28.48 11.13
N ASP A 212 -14.38 27.88 11.45
CA ASP A 212 -14.50 26.50 11.93
C ASP A 212 -14.29 25.46 10.81
N GLY A 213 -14.25 25.89 9.55
CA GLY A 213 -14.07 25.03 8.37
C GLY A 213 -15.34 24.37 7.85
N ASP A 214 -16.51 24.65 8.46
CA ASP A 214 -17.80 24.10 8.04
C ASP A 214 -18.42 24.92 6.91
N LEU A 215 -17.87 24.73 5.72
CA LEU A 215 -18.27 25.45 4.51
C LEU A 215 -19.66 25.06 3.99
N ILE A 216 -20.14 23.83 4.24
CA ILE A 216 -21.49 23.43 3.85
C ILE A 216 -22.51 24.22 4.67
N THR A 217 -22.38 24.19 6.00
CA THR A 217 -23.30 24.92 6.88
C THR A 217 -23.18 26.42 6.67
N ALA A 218 -21.99 26.95 6.36
CA ALA A 218 -21.79 28.35 6.01
C ALA A 218 -22.56 28.73 4.73
N ALA A 219 -22.45 27.92 3.69
CA ALA A 219 -23.14 28.11 2.42
C ALA A 219 -24.67 28.04 2.59
N ASP A 220 -25.18 27.01 3.29
CA ASP A 220 -26.61 26.85 3.55
C ASP A 220 -27.16 27.99 4.41
N ALA A 221 -26.44 28.42 5.44
CA ALA A 221 -26.85 29.53 6.29
C ALA A 221 -26.93 30.83 5.50
N LEU A 222 -25.96 31.10 4.63
CA LEU A 222 -25.93 32.31 3.80
C LEU A 222 -27.07 32.31 2.78
N GLU A 223 -27.28 31.21 2.07
CA GLU A 223 -28.35 31.08 1.06
C GLU A 223 -29.73 31.24 1.70
N GLN A 224 -30.01 30.51 2.79
CA GLN A 224 -31.29 30.61 3.50
C GLN A 224 -31.52 31.99 4.11
N GLY A 225 -30.45 32.63 4.63
CA GLY A 225 -30.53 33.93 5.27
C GLY A 225 -30.72 35.10 4.28
N LEU A 226 -30.39 34.90 3.00
CA LEU A 226 -30.56 35.90 1.94
C LEU A 226 -31.77 35.61 1.04
N HIS A 227 -32.44 34.48 1.22
CA HIS A 227 -33.54 34.05 0.38
C HIS A 227 -34.63 35.14 0.23
N GLY A 228 -34.92 35.51 -1.01
CA GLY A 228 -35.90 36.55 -1.36
C GLY A 228 -35.35 37.98 -1.32
N THR A 229 -34.04 38.17 -1.14
CA THR A 229 -33.37 39.48 -1.24
C THR A 229 -32.54 39.59 -2.52
N GLU A 230 -32.27 40.81 -2.99
CA GLU A 230 -31.35 41.03 -4.12
C GLU A 230 -29.92 40.54 -3.81
N ALA A 231 -29.55 40.42 -2.53
CA ALA A 231 -28.24 39.90 -2.12
C ALA A 231 -28.07 38.38 -2.37
N GLU A 232 -29.17 37.64 -2.58
CA GLU A 232 -29.14 36.20 -2.88
C GLU A 232 -28.37 35.90 -4.17
N GLU A 233 -28.68 36.63 -5.25
CA GLU A 233 -28.02 36.46 -6.54
C GLU A 233 -26.52 36.77 -6.45
N ILE A 234 -26.18 37.81 -5.69
CA ILE A 234 -24.79 38.25 -5.48
C ILE A 234 -23.99 37.19 -4.70
N ALA A 235 -24.62 36.52 -3.73
CA ALA A 235 -23.97 35.50 -2.92
C ALA A 235 -23.89 34.12 -3.59
N THR A 236 -24.66 33.89 -4.66
CA THR A 236 -24.82 32.58 -5.30
C THR A 236 -23.48 31.97 -5.75
N GLU A 237 -22.60 32.77 -6.37
CA GLU A 237 -21.31 32.25 -6.83
C GLU A 237 -20.41 31.86 -5.65
N TRP A 238 -20.41 32.65 -4.58
CA TRP A 238 -19.65 32.31 -3.37
C TRP A 238 -20.17 31.01 -2.73
N VAL A 239 -21.50 30.86 -2.61
CA VAL A 239 -22.15 29.65 -2.10
C VAL A 239 -21.76 28.42 -2.92
N LYS A 240 -21.77 28.53 -4.26
CA LYS A 240 -21.38 27.46 -5.17
C LYS A 240 -19.91 27.05 -4.97
N GLN A 241 -18.99 28.01 -4.88
CA GLN A 241 -17.57 27.74 -4.65
C GLN A 241 -17.32 27.13 -3.26
N ALA A 242 -18.01 27.64 -2.23
CA ALA A 242 -17.93 27.10 -0.88
C ALA A 242 -18.35 25.63 -0.81
N ARG A 243 -19.49 25.27 -1.43
CA ARG A 243 -19.96 23.87 -1.49
C ARG A 243 -18.98 22.96 -2.22
N LYS A 244 -18.47 23.38 -3.38
CA LYS A 244 -17.47 22.62 -4.15
C LYS A 244 -16.21 22.37 -3.32
N ARG A 245 -15.71 23.40 -2.65
CA ARG A 245 -14.55 23.29 -1.77
C ARG A 245 -14.84 22.33 -0.61
N ALA A 246 -16.01 22.44 0.01
CA ALA A 246 -16.39 21.58 1.12
C ALA A 246 -16.43 20.09 0.74
N ILE A 247 -16.96 19.77 -0.44
CA ILE A 247 -16.96 18.38 -0.95
C ILE A 247 -15.53 17.87 -1.10
N ALA A 248 -14.62 18.68 -1.66
CA ALA A 248 -13.22 18.29 -1.80
C ALA A 248 -12.53 18.06 -0.45
N GLU A 249 -12.77 18.92 0.55
CA GLU A 249 -12.26 18.76 1.91
C GLU A 249 -12.83 17.52 2.61
N GLN A 250 -14.11 17.22 2.41
CA GLN A 250 -14.75 16.02 2.96
C GLN A 250 -14.17 14.73 2.34
N THR A 251 -13.95 14.71 1.02
CA THR A 251 -13.26 13.61 0.34
C THR A 251 -11.84 13.45 0.88
N LEU A 252 -11.12 14.55 1.08
CA LEU A 252 -9.77 14.51 1.68
C LEU A 252 -9.78 13.92 3.09
N ALA A 253 -10.70 14.36 3.95
CA ALA A 253 -10.82 13.85 5.31
C ALA A 253 -11.11 12.34 5.35
N LEU A 254 -11.95 11.84 4.43
CA LEU A 254 -12.21 10.41 4.28
C LEU A 254 -10.94 9.64 3.87
N LEU A 255 -10.18 10.17 2.92
CA LEU A 255 -8.92 9.57 2.45
C LEU A 255 -7.87 9.52 3.57
N GLN A 256 -7.72 10.60 4.33
CA GLN A 256 -6.83 10.67 5.49
C GLN A 256 -7.22 9.66 6.58
N ALA A 257 -8.52 9.54 6.87
CA ALA A 257 -9.04 8.55 7.82
C ALA A 257 -8.78 7.11 7.34
N CYS A 258 -8.93 6.85 6.04
CA CYS A 258 -8.63 5.55 5.45
C CYS A 258 -7.14 5.22 5.53
N ALA A 259 -6.26 6.14 5.09
CA ALA A 259 -4.81 5.95 5.14
C ALA A 259 -4.31 5.71 6.57
N SER A 260 -4.87 6.43 7.55
CA SER A 260 -4.56 6.23 8.97
C SER A 260 -5.05 4.87 9.47
N SER A 261 -6.31 4.51 9.18
CA SER A 261 -6.89 3.23 9.61
C SER A 261 -6.17 2.02 9.03
N THR A 262 -5.67 2.09 7.79
CA THR A 262 -4.93 0.98 7.16
C THR A 262 -3.48 0.89 7.60
N THR A 263 -2.94 1.93 8.25
CA THR A 263 -1.57 1.90 8.81
C THR A 263 -1.52 1.20 10.17
N PHE A 264 -2.65 1.13 10.88
CA PHE A 264 -2.74 0.56 12.24
C PHE A 264 -3.47 -0.79 12.32
N SER A 265 -3.94 -1.32 11.19
CA SER A 265 -4.64 -2.62 11.12
C SER A 265 -3.72 -3.69 10.55
#